data_AF-B4JM52-F1
#
_entry.id   AF-B4JM52-F1
#
_cell.length_a   1.000
_cell.length_b   1.000
_cell.length_c   1.000
_cell.angle_alpha   90.00
_cell.angle_beta   90.00
_cell.angle_gamma   90.00
#
_symmetry.space_group_name_H-M   'P 1'
#
loop_
_entity.id
_entity.type
_entity.pdbx_description
1 polymer ?
#
loop_
_entity_poly.entity_id
_entity_poly.type
_entity_poly.pdbx_seq_one_letter_code
_entity_poly.pdbx_strand_id
1 'polypeptide(L)'
;MSGDVRRGRRRRIEPARIQYGAWDDPCVSLFATVPQEPVADMLSRLKRLPQENRNRLNEMDASPLIVAPSNETNRMYREVKYQVQQIADDRSKQKHHSMQEKECQTTSIARTMAEHKRKELAEAMRRKQLHNNSLRLRDLHIEINRAKTTLSVVQKRNENMQTVGAERAERHREAQQVMEKVRDEKLAEERALQMKSQVYSEQLVAQIHKVQADRHRQQQSALEEGRQKRHNDEMADANDLQQAIVRRHKKRDELKHMLDECAELQRKMREANAAHKSDKLDVIVMEAVSPVTKSFINQQLQQRHDDIERRRRISDGLGQQLTEMRSKKDAHDNMLADILICERQAREKKRAHQDIQKRCNQKLQVAKDLIGQQEEQQFYRDKDEALTATIPITPTCFMERQYQQASEREATTREINLRAHQEIAIDIEHNAQVRAALVEEERQIKQALHEMELDMERRIDEERMRLLHEQSPQIINELRPCKLSHVERQTFNLPSCIHDAEDTHTK
;
A
#
# COMPACT_ATOMS: atom_id res chain seq x y z
N MET A 1 -5.66 23.92 54.04
CA MET A 1 -5.57 23.67 52.59
C MET A 1 -6.27 22.37 52.29
N SER A 2 -7.45 22.45 51.69
CA SER A 2 -8.39 21.33 51.55
C SER A 2 -8.12 20.56 50.25
N GLY A 3 -7.57 19.35 50.34
CA GLY A 3 -7.28 18.51 49.19
C GLY A 3 -8.38 17.47 48.95
N ASP A 4 -9.27 17.73 48.00
CA ASP A 4 -10.36 16.82 47.63
C ASP A 4 -9.84 15.44 47.19
N VAL A 5 -10.10 14.41 48.00
CA VAL A 5 -10.00 13.01 47.58
C VAL A 5 -11.18 12.71 46.66
N ARG A 6 -11.03 13.05 45.37
CA ARG A 6 -12.00 12.73 44.33
C ARG A 6 -12.13 11.20 44.18
N ARG A 7 -13.08 10.62 44.91
CA ARG A 7 -13.56 9.25 44.67
C ARG A 7 -14.06 9.16 43.23
N GLY A 8 -13.25 8.58 42.36
CA GLY A 8 -13.62 8.31 40.98
C GLY A 8 -14.80 7.34 40.94
N ARG A 9 -16.03 7.88 40.88
CA ARG A 9 -17.21 7.09 40.49
C ARG A 9 -16.90 6.50 39.13
N ARG A 10 -16.66 5.19 39.07
CA ARG A 10 -16.74 4.43 37.82
C ARG A 10 -18.16 4.60 37.29
N ARG A 11 -18.40 5.59 36.43
CA ARG A 11 -19.56 5.59 35.56
C ARG A 11 -19.43 4.31 34.74
N ARG A 12 -20.35 3.36 34.94
CA ARG A 12 -20.55 2.32 33.94
C ARG A 12 -20.90 3.07 32.66
N ILE A 13 -19.99 3.08 31.70
CA ILE A 13 -20.34 3.38 30.33
C ILE A 13 -21.15 2.16 29.91
N GLU A 14 -22.48 2.27 30.01
CA GLU A 14 -23.34 1.35 29.29
C GLU A 14 -22.95 1.48 27.81
N PRO A 15 -22.72 0.36 27.10
CA PRO A 15 -22.47 0.45 25.66
C PRO A 15 -23.66 1.19 25.03
N ALA A 16 -23.36 2.12 24.11
CA ALA A 16 -24.41 2.84 23.40
C ALA A 16 -25.40 1.81 22.87
N ARG A 17 -26.69 2.00 23.19
CA ARG A 17 -27.75 1.05 22.88
C ARG A 17 -27.97 1.08 21.37
N ILE A 18 -27.18 0.28 20.64
CA ILE A 18 -27.31 0.09 19.20
C ILE A 18 -28.73 -0.44 18.98
N GLN A 19 -29.62 0.42 18.49
CA GLN A 19 -30.91 0.03 17.99
C GLN A 19 -30.65 -0.70 16.67
N TYR A 20 -30.46 -2.02 16.75
CA TYR A 20 -30.55 -2.87 15.59
C TYR A 20 -31.94 -2.67 14.98
N GLY A 21 -31.99 -2.20 13.73
CA GLY A 21 -33.20 -2.30 12.94
C GLY A 21 -33.56 -3.78 12.76
N ALA A 22 -34.83 -4.07 12.48
CA ALA A 22 -35.37 -5.43 12.37
C ALA A 22 -34.82 -6.28 11.19
N TRP A 23 -33.66 -5.91 10.66
CA TRP A 23 -33.02 -6.42 9.44
C TRP A 23 -31.61 -7.00 9.68
N ASP A 24 -30.96 -6.68 10.81
CA ASP A 24 -29.55 -7.02 11.08
C ASP A 24 -29.35 -8.23 12.02
N ASP A 25 -30.41 -8.89 12.47
CA ASP A 25 -30.31 -10.10 13.31
C ASP A 25 -30.48 -11.39 12.47
N PRO A 26 -29.40 -12.16 12.23
CA PRO A 26 -29.45 -13.38 11.40
C PRO A 26 -30.22 -14.54 12.05
N CYS A 27 -30.78 -14.35 13.27
CA CYS A 27 -31.70 -15.29 13.90
C CYS A 27 -33.18 -15.03 13.55
N VAL A 28 -33.51 -13.92 12.88
CA VAL A 28 -34.88 -13.57 12.48
C VAL A 28 -35.11 -13.92 11.02
N SER A 29 -35.80 -15.03 10.76
CA SER A 29 -36.22 -15.40 9.41
C SER A 29 -37.25 -14.39 8.86
N LEU A 30 -37.10 -14.00 7.59
CA LEU A 30 -38.10 -13.22 6.84
C LEU A 30 -39.46 -13.93 6.69
N PHE A 31 -39.54 -15.21 7.09
CA PHE A 31 -40.77 -16.01 7.16
C PHE A 31 -41.20 -16.33 8.60
N ALA A 32 -40.60 -15.68 9.60
CA ALA A 32 -41.09 -15.74 10.97
C ALA A 32 -42.41 -14.97 11.07
N THR A 33 -43.52 -15.66 10.77
CA THR A 33 -44.85 -15.18 11.13
C THR A 33 -44.84 -14.89 12.62
N VAL A 34 -45.05 -13.62 12.99
CA VAL A 34 -45.46 -13.25 14.35
C VAL A 34 -46.56 -14.23 14.76
N PRO A 35 -46.49 -14.86 15.94
CA PRO A 35 -47.58 -15.70 16.40
C PRO A 35 -48.83 -14.83 16.45
N GLN A 36 -49.71 -15.01 15.45
CA GLN A 36 -51.06 -14.49 15.54
C GLN A 36 -51.65 -15.12 16.78
N GLU A 37 -52.02 -14.29 17.76
CA GLU A 37 -52.83 -14.75 18.87
C GLU A 37 -54.00 -15.56 18.28
N PRO A 38 -54.33 -16.74 18.84
CA PRO A 38 -55.45 -17.51 18.32
C PRO A 38 -56.68 -16.61 18.36
N VAL A 39 -57.21 -16.27 17.19
CA VAL A 39 -58.35 -15.36 17.06
C VAL A 39 -59.48 -15.95 17.88
N ALA A 40 -59.74 -15.34 19.04
CA ALA A 40 -60.71 -15.85 20.00
C ALA A 40 -62.05 -16.02 19.28
N ASP A 41 -62.63 -17.22 19.39
CA ASP A 41 -63.80 -17.66 18.62
C ASP A 41 -64.82 -16.53 18.47
N MET A 42 -64.92 -15.97 17.25
CA MET A 42 -65.72 -14.77 17.00
C MET A 42 -67.22 -15.04 17.15
N LEU A 43 -67.64 -16.32 17.21
CA LEU A 43 -69.00 -16.71 17.58
C LEU A 43 -69.31 -16.41 19.05
N SER A 44 -68.31 -16.37 19.94
CA SER A 44 -68.47 -15.95 21.35
C SER A 44 -68.74 -14.45 21.53
N ARG A 45 -68.46 -13.64 20.50
CA ARG A 45 -68.71 -12.19 20.50
C ARG A 45 -70.10 -11.81 19.97
N LEU A 46 -70.86 -12.76 19.44
CA LEU A 46 -72.28 -12.55 19.12
C LEU A 46 -73.09 -12.62 20.41
N LYS A 47 -73.77 -11.50 20.72
CA LYS A 47 -74.61 -11.33 21.90
C LYS A 47 -75.70 -12.42 21.90
N ARG A 48 -75.73 -13.29 22.91
CA ARG A 48 -76.86 -14.22 23.11
C ARG A 48 -78.14 -13.39 23.23
N LEU A 49 -79.14 -13.71 22.41
CA LEU A 49 -80.48 -13.13 22.56
C LEU A 49 -81.03 -13.50 23.95
N PRO A 50 -81.68 -12.57 24.68
CA PRO A 50 -82.19 -12.85 26.01
C PRO A 50 -83.19 -14.01 26.00
N GLN A 51 -82.99 -14.96 26.91
CA GLN A 51 -83.80 -16.17 26.99
C GLN A 51 -85.02 -15.98 27.92
N GLU A 52 -85.69 -14.83 27.81
CA GLU A 52 -86.88 -14.50 28.62
C GLU A 52 -88.02 -13.94 27.76
N ASN A 53 -89.22 -14.42 28.06
CA ASN A 53 -90.51 -13.88 27.63
C ASN A 53 -90.83 -13.91 26.13
N ARG A 54 -91.15 -15.11 25.63
CA ARG A 54 -92.47 -15.28 24.99
C ARG A 54 -93.12 -16.61 25.39
N ASN A 55 -94.27 -16.48 26.04
CA ASN A 55 -95.17 -17.56 26.37
C ASN A 55 -95.57 -18.35 25.11
N ARG A 56 -95.90 -19.62 25.30
CA ARG A 56 -96.71 -20.35 24.32
C ARG A 56 -98.06 -19.65 24.19
N LEU A 57 -98.34 -19.00 23.06
CA LEU A 57 -99.62 -19.04 22.34
C LEU A 57 -99.49 -18.28 21.00
N ASN A 58 -99.87 -18.95 19.92
CA ASN A 58 -100.48 -18.39 18.71
C ASN A 58 -99.88 -17.12 18.06
N GLU A 59 -98.79 -17.28 17.29
CA GLU A 59 -98.62 -16.58 15.99
C GLU A 59 -98.13 -17.61 14.94
N MET A 60 -99.07 -18.40 14.41
CA MET A 60 -98.98 -18.93 13.04
C MET A 60 -99.05 -17.70 12.11
N ASP A 61 -98.24 -17.52 11.07
CA ASP A 61 -98.28 -18.33 9.85
C ASP A 61 -97.14 -18.00 8.85
N ALA A 62 -96.99 -18.87 7.85
CA ALA A 62 -96.44 -18.63 6.50
C ALA A 62 -94.93 -18.30 6.29
N SER A 63 -94.12 -19.37 6.09
CA SER A 63 -93.70 -19.72 4.71
C SER A 63 -93.18 -21.16 4.60
N PRO A 64 -93.29 -21.82 3.42
CA PRO A 64 -93.50 -23.27 3.37
C PRO A 64 -92.30 -24.13 2.90
N LEU A 65 -92.45 -25.44 3.11
CA LEU A 65 -91.80 -26.54 2.39
C LEU A 65 -90.25 -26.65 2.47
N ILE A 66 -89.77 -27.25 3.57
CA ILE A 66 -88.80 -28.37 3.44
C ILE A 66 -89.41 -29.56 4.18
N VAL A 67 -89.59 -30.66 3.45
CA VAL A 67 -90.21 -31.91 3.92
C VAL A 67 -89.45 -32.44 5.15
N ALA A 68 -90.19 -32.86 6.18
CA ALA A 68 -89.60 -33.39 7.41
C ALA A 68 -88.67 -34.58 7.10
N PRO A 69 -87.35 -34.48 7.36
CA PRO A 69 -86.44 -35.59 7.16
C PRO A 69 -86.81 -36.73 8.12
N SER A 70 -87.11 -37.91 7.58
CA SER A 70 -87.43 -39.10 8.36
C SER A 70 -86.34 -39.39 9.39
N ASN A 71 -86.69 -40.07 10.50
CA ASN A 71 -85.72 -40.41 11.55
C ASN A 71 -84.47 -41.16 11.00
N GLU A 72 -84.63 -41.92 9.92
CA GLU A 72 -83.52 -42.57 9.20
C GLU A 72 -82.60 -41.56 8.51
N THR A 73 -83.13 -40.59 7.76
CA THR A 73 -82.28 -39.54 7.15
C THR A 73 -81.57 -38.67 8.19
N ASN A 74 -82.23 -38.38 9.32
CA ASN A 74 -81.62 -37.69 10.46
C ASN A 74 -80.51 -38.52 11.13
N ARG A 75 -80.70 -39.85 11.26
CA ARG A 75 -79.66 -40.77 11.76
C ARG A 75 -78.48 -40.85 10.79
N MET A 76 -78.75 -41.01 9.49
CA MET A 76 -77.73 -41.07 8.44
C MET A 76 -76.92 -39.76 8.40
N TYR A 77 -77.56 -38.59 8.53
CA TYR A 77 -76.88 -37.31 8.60
C TYR A 77 -75.98 -37.17 9.84
N ARG A 78 -76.41 -37.66 11.01
CA ARG A 78 -75.57 -37.71 12.23
C ARG A 78 -74.38 -38.65 12.08
N GLU A 79 -74.59 -39.80 11.45
CA GLU A 79 -73.57 -40.83 11.24
C GLU A 79 -72.51 -40.37 10.21
N VAL A 80 -72.93 -39.80 9.08
CA VAL A 80 -72.04 -39.15 8.10
C VAL A 80 -71.31 -37.97 8.74
N LYS A 81 -71.99 -37.11 9.53
CA LYS A 81 -71.33 -36.02 10.26
C LYS A 81 -70.25 -36.54 11.22
N TYR A 82 -70.52 -37.65 11.92
CA TYR A 82 -69.56 -38.26 12.84
C TYR A 82 -68.37 -38.89 12.10
N GLN A 83 -68.60 -39.58 10.99
CA GLN A 83 -67.53 -40.11 10.13
C GLN A 83 -66.66 -39.00 9.52
N VAL A 84 -67.28 -37.91 9.04
CA VAL A 84 -66.56 -36.73 8.53
C VAL A 84 -65.75 -36.06 9.65
N GLN A 85 -66.29 -35.97 10.87
CA GLN A 85 -65.56 -35.47 12.02
C GLN A 85 -64.36 -36.37 12.38
N GLN A 86 -64.54 -37.69 12.44
CA GLN A 86 -63.43 -38.62 12.67
C GLN A 86 -62.34 -38.51 11.59
N ILE A 87 -62.71 -38.46 10.30
CA ILE A 87 -61.75 -38.28 9.19
C ILE A 87 -61.04 -36.92 9.28
N ALA A 88 -61.72 -35.86 9.73
CA ALA A 88 -61.10 -34.56 9.95
C ALA A 88 -60.13 -34.57 11.15
N ASP A 89 -60.52 -35.21 12.26
CA ASP A 89 -59.72 -35.32 13.48
C ASP A 89 -58.50 -36.24 13.28
N ASP A 90 -58.62 -37.31 12.51
CA ASP A 90 -57.49 -38.19 12.22
C ASP A 90 -56.53 -37.56 11.20
N ARG A 91 -57.05 -36.81 10.22
CA ARG A 91 -56.21 -35.96 9.35
C ARG A 91 -55.53 -34.82 10.11
N SER A 92 -56.17 -34.25 11.14
CA SER A 92 -55.55 -33.19 11.95
C SER A 92 -54.45 -33.76 12.84
N LYS A 93 -54.70 -34.87 13.56
CA LYS A 93 -53.68 -35.60 14.35
C LYS A 93 -52.48 -35.98 13.49
N GLN A 94 -52.69 -36.60 12.33
CA GLN A 94 -51.59 -37.05 11.47
C GLN A 94 -50.76 -35.87 10.92
N LYS A 95 -51.40 -34.74 10.60
CA LYS A 95 -50.69 -33.51 10.23
C LYS A 95 -49.94 -32.87 11.40
N HIS A 96 -50.56 -32.77 12.57
CA HIS A 96 -49.93 -32.16 13.75
C HIS A 96 -48.72 -32.96 14.23
N HIS A 97 -48.81 -34.29 14.29
CA HIS A 97 -47.65 -35.13 14.63
C HIS A 97 -46.52 -34.98 13.59
N SER A 98 -46.83 -35.03 12.28
CA SER A 98 -45.80 -34.86 11.24
C SER A 98 -45.14 -33.47 11.26
N MET A 99 -45.90 -32.42 11.58
CA MET A 99 -45.35 -31.06 11.74
C MET A 99 -44.45 -30.97 12.98
N GLN A 100 -44.91 -31.48 14.13
CA GLN A 100 -44.17 -31.46 15.38
C GLN A 100 -42.87 -32.28 15.29
N GLU A 101 -42.89 -33.46 14.66
CA GLU A 101 -41.68 -34.24 14.38
C GLU A 101 -40.68 -33.49 13.50
N LYS A 102 -41.15 -32.80 12.46
CA LYS A 102 -40.30 -31.95 11.60
C LYS A 102 -39.73 -30.75 12.36
N GLU A 103 -40.49 -30.12 13.25
CA GLU A 103 -40.01 -29.03 14.12
C GLU A 103 -38.97 -29.53 15.13
N CYS A 104 -39.15 -30.73 15.71
CA CYS A 104 -38.13 -31.36 16.54
C CYS A 104 -36.85 -31.72 15.75
N GLN A 105 -36.97 -32.17 14.50
CA GLN A 105 -35.83 -32.45 13.64
C GLN A 105 -35.10 -31.16 13.21
N THR A 106 -35.82 -30.12 12.78
CA THR A 106 -35.19 -28.85 12.37
C THR A 106 -34.55 -28.12 13.54
N THR A 107 -35.14 -28.15 14.74
CA THR A 107 -34.51 -27.59 15.95
C THR A 107 -33.28 -28.39 16.38
N SER A 108 -33.26 -29.72 16.21
CA SER A 108 -32.07 -30.55 16.43
C SER A 108 -30.94 -30.19 15.43
N ILE A 109 -31.27 -30.10 14.14
CA ILE A 109 -30.33 -29.67 13.08
C ILE A 109 -29.82 -28.24 13.34
N ALA A 110 -30.68 -27.32 13.76
CA ALA A 110 -30.28 -25.95 14.10
C ALA A 110 -29.32 -25.91 15.30
N ARG A 111 -29.52 -26.78 16.32
CA ARG A 111 -28.60 -26.91 17.47
C ARG A 111 -27.24 -27.47 17.04
N THR A 112 -27.20 -28.56 16.29
CA THR A 112 -25.92 -29.15 15.84
C THR A 112 -25.15 -28.20 14.90
N MET A 113 -25.85 -27.48 14.01
CA MET A 113 -25.25 -26.42 13.20
C MET A 113 -24.74 -25.23 14.03
N ALA A 114 -25.46 -24.83 15.08
CA ALA A 114 -25.00 -23.78 16.01
C ALA A 114 -23.79 -24.23 16.83
N GLU A 115 -23.73 -25.49 17.25
CA GLU A 115 -22.55 -26.08 17.91
C GLU A 115 -21.35 -26.15 16.98
N HIS A 116 -21.55 -26.54 15.71
CA HIS A 116 -20.48 -26.54 14.70
C HIS A 116 -19.92 -25.14 14.50
N LYS A 117 -20.78 -24.14 14.24
CA LYS A 117 -20.37 -22.73 14.11
C LYS A 117 -19.67 -22.18 15.36
N ARG A 118 -20.09 -22.60 16.56
CA ARG A 118 -19.41 -22.24 17.82
C ARG A 118 -18.02 -22.86 17.92
N LYS A 119 -17.85 -24.12 17.51
CA LYS A 119 -16.54 -24.79 17.45
C LYS A 119 -15.62 -24.11 16.44
N GLU A 120 -16.08 -23.87 15.22
CA GLU A 120 -15.35 -23.15 14.17
C GLU A 120 -14.91 -21.75 14.64
N LEU A 121 -15.80 -20.99 15.27
CA LEU A 121 -15.50 -19.66 15.78
C LEU A 121 -14.52 -19.71 16.96
N ALA A 122 -14.64 -20.69 17.86
CA ALA A 122 -13.68 -20.90 18.94
C ALA A 122 -12.29 -21.28 18.41
N GLU A 123 -12.21 -22.14 17.40
CA GLU A 123 -10.96 -22.46 16.71
C GLU A 123 -10.38 -21.22 15.99
N ALA A 124 -11.17 -20.48 15.23
CA ALA A 124 -10.72 -19.27 14.54
C ALA A 124 -10.16 -18.22 15.53
N MET A 125 -10.80 -18.06 16.70
CA MET A 125 -10.27 -17.21 17.78
C MET A 125 -8.94 -17.76 18.34
N ARG A 126 -8.84 -19.06 18.60
CA ARG A 126 -7.58 -19.71 19.06
C ARG A 126 -6.46 -19.53 18.04
N ARG A 127 -6.73 -19.77 16.74
CA ARG A 127 -5.79 -19.55 15.64
C ARG A 127 -5.30 -18.10 15.61
N LYS A 128 -6.22 -17.12 15.73
CA LYS A 128 -5.88 -15.70 15.80
C LYS A 128 -5.02 -15.35 17.04
N GLN A 129 -5.28 -15.98 18.19
CA GLN A 129 -4.45 -15.83 19.38
C GLN A 129 -3.04 -16.42 19.17
N LEU A 130 -2.93 -17.61 18.56
CA LEU A 130 -1.64 -18.22 18.20
C LEU A 130 -0.83 -17.29 17.27
N HIS A 131 -1.47 -16.74 16.23
CA HIS A 131 -0.83 -15.80 15.29
C HIS A 131 -0.34 -14.51 15.96
N ASN A 132 -1.06 -14.00 16.96
CA ASN A 132 -0.64 -12.80 17.69
C ASN A 132 0.49 -13.07 18.69
N ASN A 133 0.43 -14.21 19.39
CA ASN A 133 1.31 -14.51 20.52
C ASN A 133 2.60 -15.22 20.07
N SER A 134 2.52 -16.20 19.17
CA SER A 134 3.67 -16.98 18.71
C SER A 134 4.63 -16.12 17.89
N LEU A 135 5.93 -16.16 18.23
CA LEU A 135 6.98 -15.56 17.39
C LEU A 135 7.16 -16.38 16.10
N ARG A 136 7.16 -17.72 16.20
CA ARG A 136 7.37 -18.64 15.06
C ARG A 136 6.33 -18.47 13.95
N LEU A 137 5.07 -18.15 14.27
CA LEU A 137 4.03 -17.86 13.28
C LEU A 137 4.19 -16.45 12.66
N ARG A 138 4.57 -15.45 13.45
CA ARG A 138 4.80 -14.08 12.96
C ARG A 138 5.99 -14.00 12.01
N ASP A 139 7.09 -14.67 12.35
CA ASP A 139 8.27 -14.73 11.49
C ASP A 139 7.96 -15.42 10.15
N LEU A 140 7.24 -16.53 10.18
CA LEU A 140 6.78 -17.22 8.96
C LEU A 140 5.88 -16.31 8.10
N HIS A 141 4.93 -15.60 8.72
CA HIS A 141 4.05 -14.67 8.01
C HIS A 141 4.84 -13.50 7.38
N ILE A 142 5.88 -13.00 8.05
CA ILE A 142 6.79 -11.97 7.51
C ILE A 142 7.57 -12.52 6.30
N GLU A 143 8.11 -13.74 6.35
CA GLU A 143 8.82 -14.34 5.22
C GLU A 143 7.88 -14.66 4.04
N ILE A 144 6.64 -15.12 4.28
CA ILE A 144 5.60 -15.27 3.25
C ILE A 144 5.31 -13.93 2.56
N ASN A 145 5.18 -12.85 3.33
CA ASN A 145 4.96 -11.52 2.76
C ASN A 145 6.18 -11.01 1.98
N ARG A 146 7.40 -11.30 2.43
CA ARG A 146 8.64 -11.01 1.68
C ARG A 146 8.68 -11.76 0.36
N ALA A 147 8.43 -13.07 0.36
CA ALA A 147 8.34 -13.88 -0.85
C ALA A 147 7.29 -13.33 -1.85
N LYS A 148 6.10 -12.95 -1.37
CA LYS A 148 5.07 -12.28 -2.18
C LYS A 148 5.57 -10.96 -2.78
N THR A 149 6.25 -10.12 -2.00
CA THR A 149 6.80 -8.86 -2.54
C THR A 149 7.93 -9.09 -3.54
N THR A 150 8.83 -10.06 -3.30
CA THR A 150 9.92 -10.39 -4.23
C THR A 150 9.37 -10.90 -5.56
N LEU A 151 8.39 -11.81 -5.54
CA LEU A 151 7.72 -12.27 -6.75
C LEU A 151 7.03 -11.12 -7.49
N SER A 152 6.34 -10.22 -6.80
CA SER A 152 5.70 -9.05 -7.42
C SER A 152 6.72 -8.10 -8.07
N VAL A 153 7.90 -7.93 -7.45
CA VAL A 153 9.01 -7.13 -8.03
C VAL A 153 9.61 -7.83 -9.25
N VAL A 154 9.79 -9.15 -9.21
CA VAL A 154 10.29 -9.94 -10.36
C VAL A 154 9.29 -9.92 -11.52
N GLN A 155 7.99 -10.08 -11.26
CA GLN A 155 6.92 -9.96 -12.26
C GLN A 155 6.94 -8.58 -12.91
N LYS A 156 6.90 -7.49 -12.13
CA LYS A 156 6.98 -6.11 -12.64
C LYS A 156 8.26 -5.83 -13.43
N ARG A 157 9.39 -6.42 -13.01
CA ARG A 157 10.65 -6.31 -13.77
C ARG A 157 10.54 -7.00 -15.13
N ASN A 158 9.94 -8.19 -15.19
CA ASN A 158 9.77 -8.93 -16.43
C ASN A 158 8.77 -8.23 -17.37
N GLU A 159 7.67 -7.71 -16.84
CA GLU A 159 6.70 -6.86 -17.55
C GLU A 159 7.39 -5.62 -18.14
N ASN A 160 8.17 -4.89 -17.33
CA ASN A 160 8.94 -3.73 -17.79
C ASN A 160 9.99 -4.09 -18.85
N MET A 161 10.60 -5.28 -18.80
CA MET A 161 11.51 -5.74 -19.85
C MET A 161 10.77 -6.06 -21.15
N GLN A 162 9.54 -6.58 -21.08
CA GLN A 162 8.69 -6.82 -22.25
C GLN A 162 8.22 -5.50 -22.87
N THR A 163 7.75 -4.53 -22.08
CA THR A 163 7.30 -3.23 -22.60
C THR A 163 8.45 -2.43 -23.22
N VAL A 164 9.61 -2.34 -22.55
CA VAL A 164 10.81 -1.70 -23.12
C VAL A 164 11.30 -2.42 -24.39
N GLY A 165 11.17 -3.75 -24.44
CA GLY A 165 11.44 -4.53 -25.66
C GLY A 165 10.50 -4.18 -26.81
N ALA A 166 9.20 -4.06 -26.54
CA ALA A 166 8.19 -3.67 -27.52
C ALA A 166 8.38 -2.23 -28.00
N GLU A 167 8.56 -1.26 -27.09
CA GLU A 167 8.87 0.14 -27.44
C GLU A 167 10.12 0.26 -28.31
N ARG A 168 11.17 -0.52 -28.01
CA ARG A 168 12.40 -0.53 -28.82
C ARG A 168 12.14 -1.10 -30.21
N ALA A 169 11.28 -2.11 -30.35
CA ALA A 169 10.88 -2.66 -31.64
C ALA A 169 10.08 -1.64 -32.47
N GLU A 170 9.12 -0.93 -31.89
CA GLU A 170 8.37 0.12 -32.59
C GLU A 170 9.28 1.28 -33.01
N ARG A 171 10.15 1.80 -32.13
CA ARG A 171 11.12 2.85 -32.49
C ARG A 171 12.05 2.42 -33.63
N HIS A 172 12.41 1.14 -33.71
CA HIS A 172 13.17 0.61 -34.85
C HIS A 172 12.36 0.61 -36.16
N ARG A 173 11.05 0.30 -36.12
CA ARG A 173 10.16 0.40 -37.29
C ARG A 173 9.95 1.85 -37.74
N GLU A 174 9.71 2.76 -36.80
CA GLU A 174 9.60 4.20 -37.08
C GLU A 174 10.87 4.73 -37.74
N ALA A 175 12.05 4.37 -37.21
CA ALA A 175 13.33 4.75 -37.80
C ALA A 175 13.53 4.17 -39.21
N GLN A 176 13.08 2.93 -39.47
CA GLN A 176 13.10 2.34 -40.82
C GLN A 176 12.20 3.12 -41.80
N GLN A 177 10.97 3.45 -41.40
CA GLN A 177 10.05 4.25 -42.23
C GLN A 177 10.59 5.65 -42.53
N VAL A 178 11.27 6.29 -41.56
CA VAL A 178 11.93 7.59 -41.78
C VAL A 178 13.10 7.44 -42.78
N MET A 179 13.91 6.39 -42.65
CA MET A 179 15.01 6.11 -43.59
C MET A 179 14.51 5.81 -45.02
N GLU A 180 13.37 5.13 -45.16
CA GLU A 180 12.71 4.90 -46.46
C GLU A 180 12.22 6.21 -47.08
N LYS A 181 11.53 7.08 -46.32
CA LYS A 181 11.10 8.41 -46.80
C LYS A 181 12.28 9.26 -47.26
N VAL A 182 13.35 9.33 -46.47
CA VAL A 182 14.59 10.07 -46.83
C VAL A 182 15.25 9.50 -48.09
N ARG A 183 15.12 8.19 -48.34
CA ARG A 183 15.62 7.56 -49.57
C ARG A 183 14.77 7.95 -50.78
N ASP A 184 13.44 7.94 -50.64
CA ASP A 184 12.52 8.33 -51.71
C ASP A 184 12.63 9.83 -52.05
N GLU A 185 12.79 10.70 -51.05
CA GLU A 185 13.08 12.13 -51.23
C GLU A 185 14.36 12.34 -52.03
N LYS A 186 15.47 11.67 -51.67
CA LYS A 186 16.73 11.75 -52.44
C LYS A 186 16.60 11.26 -53.87
N LEU A 187 15.89 10.15 -54.10
CA LEU A 187 15.62 9.65 -55.45
C LEU A 187 14.75 10.62 -56.27
N ALA A 188 13.84 11.36 -55.63
CA ALA A 188 13.05 12.40 -56.27
C ALA A 188 13.91 13.64 -56.62
N GLU A 189 14.82 14.05 -55.72
CA GLU A 189 15.79 15.13 -55.98
C GLU A 189 16.74 14.78 -57.13
N GLU A 190 17.29 13.56 -57.16
CA GLU A 190 18.16 13.08 -58.24
C GLU A 190 17.43 13.10 -59.60
N ARG A 191 16.18 12.64 -59.66
CA ARG A 191 15.34 12.74 -60.88
C ARG A 191 15.09 14.19 -61.28
N ALA A 192 14.78 15.07 -60.32
CA ALA A 192 14.56 16.49 -60.61
C ALA A 192 15.84 17.18 -61.14
N LEU A 193 17.02 16.81 -60.64
CA LEU A 193 18.30 17.29 -61.16
C LEU A 193 18.59 16.75 -62.57
N GLN A 194 18.32 15.47 -62.83
CA GLN A 194 18.44 14.89 -64.17
C GLN A 194 17.53 15.59 -65.18
N MET A 195 16.26 15.83 -64.84
CA MET A 195 15.32 16.55 -65.72
C MET A 195 15.76 18.00 -65.96
N LYS A 196 16.24 18.72 -64.93
CA LYS A 196 16.81 20.08 -65.09
C LYS A 196 18.02 20.08 -66.02
N SER A 197 18.90 19.09 -65.90
CA SER A 197 20.08 18.92 -66.76
C SER A 197 19.69 18.65 -68.22
N GLN A 198 18.72 17.76 -68.45
CA GLN A 198 18.17 17.46 -69.78
C GLN A 198 17.57 18.73 -70.42
N VAL A 199 16.67 19.43 -69.73
CA VAL A 199 16.06 20.69 -70.23
C VAL A 199 17.12 21.75 -70.55
N TYR A 200 18.16 21.89 -69.71
CA TYR A 200 19.27 22.80 -69.99
C TYR A 200 20.06 22.40 -71.24
N SER A 201 20.32 21.09 -71.44
CA SER A 201 21.00 20.59 -72.64
C SER A 201 20.20 20.81 -73.92
N GLU A 202 18.88 20.62 -73.88
CA GLU A 202 17.96 20.90 -75.00
C GLU A 202 17.94 22.40 -75.34
N GLN A 203 17.90 23.27 -74.33
CA GLN A 203 18.00 24.71 -74.51
C GLN A 203 19.34 25.13 -75.12
N LEU A 204 20.45 24.51 -74.71
CA LEU A 204 21.78 24.75 -75.29
C LEU A 204 21.82 24.35 -76.79
N VAL A 205 21.30 23.17 -77.13
CA VAL A 205 21.20 22.70 -78.52
C VAL A 205 20.31 23.62 -79.36
N ALA A 206 19.18 24.07 -78.82
CA ALA A 206 18.32 25.05 -79.49
C ALA A 206 19.01 26.40 -79.73
N GLN A 207 19.81 26.88 -78.77
CA GLN A 207 20.63 28.09 -78.94
C GLN A 207 21.71 27.90 -80.02
N ILE A 208 22.39 26.76 -80.05
CA ILE A 208 23.40 26.43 -81.09
C ILE A 208 22.75 26.44 -82.48
N HIS A 209 21.59 25.80 -82.65
CA HIS A 209 20.87 25.81 -83.92
C HIS A 209 20.40 27.22 -84.33
N LYS A 210 19.95 28.04 -83.38
CA LYS A 210 19.59 29.44 -83.65
C LYS A 210 20.80 30.24 -84.14
N VAL A 211 21.95 30.13 -83.47
CA VAL A 211 23.21 30.80 -83.87
C VAL A 211 23.70 30.29 -85.24
N GLN A 212 23.56 29.00 -85.55
CA GLN A 212 23.88 28.45 -86.86
C GLN A 212 22.97 29.03 -87.96
N ALA A 213 21.66 29.12 -87.72
CA ALA A 213 20.70 29.70 -88.65
C ALA A 213 20.96 31.20 -88.88
N ASP A 214 21.24 31.96 -87.82
CA ASP A 214 21.57 33.38 -87.91
C ASP A 214 22.91 33.62 -88.63
N ARG A 215 23.94 32.79 -88.38
CA ARG A 215 25.20 32.81 -89.16
C ARG A 215 24.97 32.49 -90.63
N HIS A 216 24.10 31.53 -90.96
CA HIS A 216 23.81 31.20 -92.36
C HIS A 216 23.07 32.33 -93.07
N ARG A 217 22.11 33.00 -92.40
CA ARG A 217 21.46 34.23 -92.90
C ARG A 217 22.46 35.36 -93.13
N GLN A 218 23.36 35.61 -92.17
CA GLN A 218 24.45 36.59 -92.33
C GLN A 218 25.35 36.26 -93.52
N GLN A 219 25.68 34.98 -93.74
CA GLN A 219 26.47 34.55 -94.89
C GLN A 219 25.74 34.77 -96.22
N GLN A 220 24.43 34.49 -96.29
CA GLN A 220 23.60 34.77 -97.48
C GLN A 220 23.55 36.28 -97.76
N SER A 221 23.25 37.10 -96.74
CA SER A 221 23.27 38.57 -96.84
C SER A 221 24.63 39.11 -97.30
N ALA A 222 25.74 38.58 -96.77
CA ALA A 222 27.08 38.99 -97.15
C ALA A 222 27.45 38.57 -98.59
N LEU A 223 26.92 37.45 -99.09
CA LEU A 223 27.07 37.03 -100.48
C LEU A 223 26.23 37.88 -101.44
N GLU A 224 25.03 38.31 -101.03
CA GLU A 224 24.18 39.23 -101.79
C GLU A 224 24.82 40.62 -101.84
N GLU A 225 25.23 41.19 -100.70
CA GLU A 225 26.03 42.41 -100.64
C GLU A 225 27.32 42.29 -101.47
N GLY A 226 28.01 41.14 -101.43
CA GLY A 226 29.23 40.89 -102.20
C GLY A 226 29.00 40.69 -103.71
N ARG A 227 27.76 40.45 -104.14
CA ARG A 227 27.35 40.52 -105.56
C ARG A 227 26.99 41.95 -105.94
N GLN A 228 26.23 42.64 -105.08
CA GLN A 228 25.84 44.05 -105.26
C GLN A 228 27.07 44.96 -105.32
N LYS A 229 28.04 44.76 -104.42
CA LYS A 229 29.33 45.48 -104.39
C LYS A 229 30.11 45.24 -105.68
N ARG A 230 30.33 43.98 -106.10
CA ARG A 230 31.01 43.69 -107.38
C ARG A 230 30.33 44.33 -108.60
N HIS A 231 29.00 44.28 -108.70
CA HIS A 231 28.29 44.98 -109.78
C HIS A 231 28.48 46.50 -109.70
N ASN A 232 28.46 47.09 -108.49
CA ASN A 232 28.71 48.51 -108.30
C ASN A 232 30.17 48.88 -108.60
N ASP A 233 31.12 48.01 -108.24
CA ASP A 233 32.56 48.18 -108.47
C ASP A 233 32.88 48.03 -109.97
N GLU A 234 32.25 47.10 -110.71
CA GLU A 234 32.35 46.97 -112.17
C GLU A 234 31.78 48.22 -112.88
N MET A 235 30.64 48.75 -112.40
CA MET A 235 30.06 50.00 -112.90
C MET A 235 30.91 51.23 -112.52
N ALA A 236 31.53 51.20 -111.33
CA ALA A 236 32.43 52.24 -110.87
C ALA A 236 33.72 52.22 -111.67
N ASP A 237 34.36 51.07 -111.88
CA ASP A 237 35.55 50.89 -112.71
C ASP A 237 35.30 51.33 -114.16
N ALA A 238 34.15 50.99 -114.76
CA ALA A 238 33.80 51.48 -116.10
C ALA A 238 33.70 53.02 -116.14
N ASN A 239 33.08 53.61 -115.12
CA ASN A 239 32.91 55.06 -114.99
C ASN A 239 34.23 55.76 -114.60
N ASP A 240 35.07 55.13 -113.80
CA ASP A 240 36.40 55.62 -113.41
C ASP A 240 37.44 55.39 -114.51
N LEU A 241 37.27 54.45 -115.44
CA LEU A 241 38.06 54.41 -116.67
C LEU A 241 37.73 55.63 -117.56
N GLN A 242 36.44 55.92 -117.70
CA GLN A 242 35.94 57.08 -118.43
C GLN A 242 36.37 58.40 -117.76
N GLN A 243 36.26 58.48 -116.43
CA GLN A 243 36.71 59.64 -115.65
C GLN A 243 38.22 59.70 -115.48
N ALA A 244 38.99 58.60 -115.51
CA ALA A 244 40.45 58.61 -115.44
C ALA A 244 41.06 59.08 -116.74
N ILE A 245 40.43 58.83 -117.90
CA ILE A 245 40.82 59.50 -119.15
C ILE A 245 40.68 61.03 -118.97
N VAL A 246 39.53 61.51 -118.50
CA VAL A 246 39.27 62.95 -118.27
C VAL A 246 40.13 63.55 -117.15
N ARG A 247 40.35 62.81 -116.05
CA ARG A 247 41.10 63.24 -114.86
C ARG A 247 42.60 63.08 -115.05
N ARG A 248 43.13 62.17 -115.87
CA ARG A 248 44.57 62.12 -116.17
C ARG A 248 45.01 63.35 -116.96
N HIS A 249 44.11 63.92 -117.76
CA HIS A 249 44.30 65.24 -118.35
C HIS A 249 44.29 66.39 -117.33
N LYS A 250 43.32 66.45 -116.39
CA LYS A 250 43.25 67.52 -115.38
C LYS A 250 44.25 67.40 -114.23
N LYS A 251 44.44 66.20 -113.69
CA LYS A 251 45.22 65.91 -112.47
C LYS A 251 46.74 66.01 -112.67
N ARG A 252 47.22 66.01 -113.93
CA ARG A 252 48.57 66.46 -114.28
C ARG A 252 48.80 67.92 -113.87
N ASP A 253 47.76 68.74 -113.99
CA ASP A 253 47.84 70.18 -113.76
C ASP A 253 47.54 70.53 -112.28
N GLU A 254 46.69 69.73 -111.61
CA GLU A 254 46.31 69.91 -110.19
C GLU A 254 47.28 69.29 -109.16
N LEU A 255 47.92 68.14 -109.45
CA LEU A 255 48.88 67.51 -108.52
C LEU A 255 50.14 68.35 -108.25
N LYS A 256 50.39 69.35 -109.10
CA LYS A 256 51.45 70.34 -108.91
C LYS A 256 51.14 71.34 -107.80
N HIS A 257 49.87 71.45 -107.37
CA HIS A 257 49.39 72.51 -106.48
C HIS A 257 49.13 72.05 -105.04
N MET A 258 48.71 70.79 -104.85
CA MET A 258 48.35 70.23 -103.53
C MET A 258 49.54 69.70 -102.71
N LEU A 259 50.73 69.58 -103.31
CA LEU A 259 51.93 69.11 -102.62
C LEU A 259 52.43 70.12 -101.57
N ASP A 260 52.10 71.40 -101.75
CA ASP A 260 52.51 72.49 -100.84
C ASP A 260 51.63 72.58 -99.58
N GLU A 261 50.35 72.18 -99.65
CA GLU A 261 49.38 72.40 -98.54
C GLU A 261 49.46 71.33 -97.43
N CYS A 262 49.86 70.10 -97.75
CA CYS A 262 49.91 69.01 -96.76
C CYS A 262 51.04 69.13 -95.72
N ALA A 263 51.98 70.07 -95.88
CA ALA A 263 53.08 70.29 -94.95
C ALA A 263 52.65 70.96 -93.62
N GLU A 264 51.58 71.76 -93.60
CA GLU A 264 51.22 72.56 -92.43
C GLU A 264 50.40 71.82 -91.36
N LEU A 265 49.59 70.83 -91.75
CA LEU A 265 48.57 70.26 -90.87
C LEU A 265 49.17 69.39 -89.74
N GLN A 266 50.37 68.83 -89.92
CA GLN A 266 51.02 67.96 -88.94
C GLN A 266 51.51 68.70 -87.67
N ARG A 267 51.52 70.05 -87.64
CA ARG A 267 51.91 70.81 -86.43
C ARG A 267 50.84 70.87 -85.35
N LYS A 268 49.55 70.68 -85.67
CA LYS A 268 48.43 71.09 -84.78
C LYS A 268 47.91 70.00 -83.82
N MET A 269 48.48 68.80 -83.80
CA MET A 269 47.99 67.64 -83.01
C MET A 269 48.94 67.21 -81.86
N ARG A 270 49.75 68.12 -81.32
CA ARG A 270 50.67 67.86 -80.18
C ARG A 270 50.38 68.67 -78.92
N GLU A 271 49.29 69.42 -78.89
CA GLU A 271 48.92 70.27 -77.74
C GLU A 271 47.58 69.81 -77.13
N ALA A 272 47.46 69.88 -75.80
CA ALA A 272 46.25 69.65 -74.98
C ALA A 272 45.81 68.19 -74.66
N ASN A 273 46.71 67.34 -74.14
CA ASN A 273 46.32 66.26 -73.20
C ASN A 273 46.60 66.72 -71.75
N ALA A 274 45.59 66.70 -70.86
CA ALA A 274 45.69 67.22 -69.48
C ALA A 274 44.94 66.38 -68.41
N ALA A 275 45.51 66.40 -67.20
CA ALA A 275 44.97 66.36 -65.81
C ALA A 275 43.54 65.82 -65.49
N HIS A 276 43.26 65.15 -64.35
CA HIS A 276 44.13 64.65 -63.26
C HIS A 276 43.43 63.64 -62.28
N LYS A 277 44.24 62.74 -61.70
CA LYS A 277 44.32 62.24 -60.30
C LYS A 277 43.08 61.98 -59.40
N SER A 278 43.21 60.92 -58.59
CA SER A 278 42.24 60.40 -57.62
C SER A 278 42.86 60.21 -56.22
N ASP A 279 42.45 60.99 -55.21
CA ASP A 279 43.02 60.93 -53.83
C ASP A 279 41.98 61.23 -52.72
N LYS A 280 40.69 60.88 -52.92
CA LYS A 280 39.60 61.17 -51.96
C LYS A 280 38.89 59.95 -51.35
N LEU A 281 39.37 58.73 -51.60
CA LEU A 281 38.65 57.51 -51.17
C LEU A 281 39.04 57.02 -49.76
N ASP A 282 40.33 57.10 -49.39
CA ASP A 282 40.86 56.38 -48.22
C ASP A 282 40.44 56.94 -46.85
N VAL A 283 40.06 58.22 -46.77
CA VAL A 283 39.62 58.85 -45.51
C VAL A 283 38.26 58.30 -45.05
N ILE A 284 37.37 57.98 -45.99
CA ILE A 284 35.98 57.57 -45.71
C ILE A 284 35.92 56.15 -45.11
N VAL A 285 36.84 55.28 -45.50
CA VAL A 285 36.89 53.88 -45.02
C VAL A 285 37.28 53.80 -43.54
N MET A 286 38.11 54.74 -43.05
CA MET A 286 38.67 54.67 -41.69
C MET A 286 37.68 55.11 -40.59
N GLU A 287 36.75 56.03 -40.89
CA GLU A 287 35.71 56.45 -39.93
C GLU A 287 34.62 55.39 -39.72
N ALA A 288 34.33 54.57 -40.74
CA ALA A 288 33.26 53.58 -40.71
C ALA A 288 33.51 52.37 -39.77
N VAL A 289 34.76 52.04 -39.45
CA VAL A 289 35.13 50.81 -38.73
C VAL A 289 35.10 50.97 -37.20
N SER A 290 35.35 52.18 -36.69
CA SER A 290 35.52 52.47 -35.25
C SER A 290 34.27 52.24 -34.36
N PRO A 291 33.02 52.48 -34.82
CA PRO A 291 31.83 52.24 -33.99
C PRO A 291 31.53 50.75 -33.76
N VAL A 292 31.79 49.91 -34.76
CA VAL A 292 31.45 48.47 -34.73
C VAL A 292 32.35 47.73 -33.75
N THR A 293 33.64 48.03 -33.71
CA THR A 293 34.57 47.39 -32.76
C THR A 293 34.25 47.72 -31.30
N LYS A 294 33.65 48.88 -31.00
CA LYS A 294 33.27 49.26 -29.63
C LYS A 294 32.04 48.52 -29.11
N SER A 295 31.06 48.19 -29.96
CA SER A 295 29.85 47.47 -29.50
C SER A 295 30.16 46.02 -29.11
N PHE A 296 30.99 45.32 -29.90
CA PHE A 296 31.42 43.95 -29.59
C PHE A 296 32.17 43.85 -28.25
N ILE A 297 33.06 44.79 -27.95
CA ILE A 297 33.80 44.83 -26.67
C ILE A 297 32.84 45.01 -25.49
N ASN A 298 31.89 45.95 -25.59
CA ASN A 298 30.90 46.19 -24.54
C ASN A 298 29.97 44.98 -24.33
N GLN A 299 29.53 44.32 -25.40
CA GLN A 299 28.70 43.11 -25.30
C GLN A 299 29.43 41.96 -24.60
N GLN A 300 30.73 41.78 -24.88
CA GLN A 300 31.55 40.74 -24.23
C GLN A 300 31.81 41.05 -22.75
N LEU A 301 31.95 42.33 -22.38
CA LEU A 301 32.05 42.76 -20.97
C LEU A 301 30.74 42.53 -20.20
N GLN A 302 29.59 42.82 -20.82
CA GLN A 302 28.26 42.58 -20.25
C GLN A 302 28.06 41.08 -19.93
N GLN A 303 28.35 40.20 -20.89
CA GLN A 303 28.25 38.74 -20.70
C GLN A 303 29.11 38.23 -19.54
N ARG A 304 30.35 38.76 -19.39
CA ARG A 304 31.22 38.43 -18.25
C ARG A 304 30.65 38.90 -16.91
N HIS A 305 29.97 40.04 -16.87
CA HIS A 305 29.31 40.54 -15.66
C HIS A 305 28.13 39.63 -15.27
N ASP A 306 27.29 39.26 -16.23
CA ASP A 306 26.13 38.38 -16.02
C ASP A 306 26.57 36.97 -15.54
N ASP A 307 27.68 36.44 -16.06
CA ASP A 307 28.29 35.20 -15.60
C ASP A 307 28.81 35.29 -14.15
N ILE A 308 29.40 36.42 -13.76
CA ILE A 308 29.87 36.66 -12.38
C ILE A 308 28.66 36.75 -11.43
N GLU A 309 27.59 37.46 -11.82
CA GLU A 309 26.36 37.50 -11.03
C GLU A 309 25.70 36.12 -10.89
N ARG A 310 25.61 35.35 -11.99
CA ARG A 310 25.08 33.98 -11.95
C ARG A 310 25.88 33.11 -10.98
N ARG A 311 27.21 33.20 -11.00
CA ARG A 311 28.09 32.47 -10.06
C ARG A 311 27.86 32.90 -8.61
N ARG A 312 27.68 34.20 -8.34
CA ARG A 312 27.33 34.70 -6.99
C ARG A 312 26.01 34.11 -6.50
N ARG A 313 24.93 34.24 -7.29
CA ARG A 313 23.60 33.70 -6.92
C ARG A 313 23.62 32.19 -6.65
N ILE A 314 24.41 31.42 -7.42
CA ILE A 314 24.62 29.98 -7.17
C ILE A 314 25.40 29.76 -5.87
N SER A 315 26.48 30.52 -5.62
CA SER A 315 27.26 30.45 -4.38
C SER A 315 26.43 30.78 -3.14
N ASP A 316 25.58 31.80 -3.21
CA ASP A 316 24.70 32.22 -2.11
C ASP A 316 23.64 31.14 -1.83
N GLY A 317 23.04 30.54 -2.87
CA GLY A 317 22.12 29.42 -2.75
C GLY A 317 22.76 28.17 -2.14
N LEU A 318 23.98 27.83 -2.53
CA LEU A 318 24.76 26.75 -1.91
C LEU A 318 25.11 27.07 -0.44
N GLY A 319 25.41 28.34 -0.12
CA GLY A 319 25.61 28.82 1.24
C GLY A 319 24.39 28.60 2.13
N GLN A 320 23.20 28.97 1.64
CA GLN A 320 21.92 28.75 2.34
C GLN A 320 21.68 27.25 2.59
N GLN A 321 21.84 26.40 1.57
CA GLN A 321 21.71 24.95 1.70
C GLN A 321 22.70 24.36 2.73
N LEU A 322 23.95 24.84 2.76
CA LEU A 322 24.93 24.45 3.78
C LEU A 322 24.51 24.87 5.19
N THR A 323 23.94 26.06 5.37
CA THR A 323 23.42 26.49 6.69
C THR A 323 22.22 25.67 7.14
N GLU A 324 21.32 25.29 6.23
CA GLU A 324 20.20 24.39 6.54
C GLU A 324 20.68 22.98 6.90
N MET A 325 21.68 22.43 6.21
CA MET A 325 22.22 21.11 6.55
C MET A 325 22.91 21.12 7.90
N ARG A 326 23.60 22.23 8.26
CA ARG A 326 24.17 22.40 9.61
C ARG A 326 23.10 22.48 10.68
N SER A 327 22.08 23.33 10.53
CA SER A 327 21.02 23.45 11.53
C SER A 327 20.20 22.16 11.70
N LYS A 328 19.94 21.41 10.61
CA LYS A 328 19.32 20.07 10.66
C LYS A 328 20.20 19.06 11.39
N LYS A 329 21.53 19.10 11.19
CA LYS A 329 22.48 18.27 11.93
C LYS A 329 22.50 18.64 13.42
N ASP A 330 22.63 19.91 13.76
CA ASP A 330 22.68 20.38 15.14
C ASP A 330 21.37 20.03 15.89
N ALA A 331 20.22 20.14 15.22
CA ALA A 331 18.93 19.69 15.77
C ALA A 331 18.87 18.17 16.01
N HIS A 332 19.44 17.37 15.11
CA HIS A 332 19.54 15.91 15.26
C HIS A 332 20.49 15.52 16.41
N ASP A 333 21.64 16.18 16.51
CA ASP A 333 22.62 15.92 17.57
C ASP A 333 22.08 16.34 18.95
N ASN A 334 21.31 17.44 19.02
CA ASN A 334 20.55 17.82 20.22
C ASN A 334 19.46 16.80 20.58
N MET A 335 18.69 16.31 19.61
CA MET A 335 17.68 15.25 19.83
C MET A 335 18.33 13.97 20.36
N LEU A 336 19.51 13.58 19.85
CA LEU A 336 20.28 12.45 20.39
C LEU A 336 20.71 12.71 21.84
N ALA A 337 21.18 13.92 22.16
CA ALA A 337 21.54 14.28 23.54
C ALA A 337 20.33 14.20 24.49
N ASP A 338 19.16 14.70 24.07
CA ASP A 338 17.92 14.63 24.85
C ASP A 338 17.48 13.17 25.09
N ILE A 339 17.58 12.30 24.09
CA ILE A 339 17.29 10.86 24.23
C ILE A 339 18.23 10.23 25.26
N LEU A 340 19.54 10.51 25.19
CA LEU A 340 20.53 9.99 26.15
C LEU A 340 20.29 10.52 27.57
N ILE A 341 19.88 11.78 27.73
CA ILE A 341 19.48 12.35 29.03
C ILE A 341 18.23 11.64 29.55
N CYS A 342 17.21 11.41 28.73
CA CYS A 342 16.00 10.69 29.09
C CYS A 342 16.29 9.24 29.52
N GLU A 343 17.13 8.53 28.77
CA GLU A 343 17.58 7.18 29.16
C GLU A 343 18.30 7.16 30.50
N ARG A 344 19.22 8.11 30.72
CA ARG A 344 19.95 8.22 31.99
C ARG A 344 19.00 8.47 33.16
N GLN A 345 18.09 9.43 33.02
CA GLN A 345 17.07 9.70 34.04
C GLN A 345 16.15 8.49 34.30
N ALA A 346 15.79 7.72 33.27
CA ALA A 346 15.02 6.49 33.42
C ALA A 346 15.80 5.41 34.18
N ARG A 347 17.09 5.23 33.90
CA ARG A 347 17.99 4.33 34.65
C ARG A 347 18.14 4.74 36.12
N GLU A 348 18.30 6.04 36.39
CA GLU A 348 18.38 6.58 37.75
C GLU A 348 17.06 6.42 38.53
N LYS A 349 15.91 6.73 37.91
CA LYS A 349 14.57 6.47 38.49
C LYS A 349 14.33 4.98 38.78
N LYS A 350 14.77 4.07 37.90
CA LYS A 350 14.69 2.62 38.12
C LYS A 350 15.50 2.18 39.33
N ARG A 351 16.74 2.68 39.49
CA ARG A 351 17.58 2.42 40.67
C ARG A 351 16.91 2.93 41.96
N ALA A 352 16.42 4.17 41.95
CA ALA A 352 15.71 4.74 43.10
C ALA A 352 14.47 3.92 43.50
N HIS A 353 13.68 3.44 42.54
CA HIS A 353 12.55 2.54 42.83
C HIS A 353 13.00 1.20 43.44
N GLN A 354 14.09 0.59 42.95
CA GLN A 354 14.62 -0.64 43.52
C GLN A 354 15.08 -0.45 44.98
N ASP A 355 15.69 0.69 45.31
CA ASP A 355 16.12 0.96 46.68
C ASP A 355 14.95 1.30 47.62
N ILE A 356 13.91 1.97 47.12
CA ILE A 356 12.63 2.13 47.85
C ILE A 356 11.99 0.75 48.11
N GLN A 357 11.96 -0.13 47.11
CA GLN A 357 11.39 -1.48 47.25
C GLN A 357 12.16 -2.31 48.27
N LYS A 358 13.50 -2.29 48.25
CA LYS A 358 14.35 -2.93 49.27
C LYS A 358 14.03 -2.40 50.68
N ARG A 359 13.92 -1.09 50.86
CA ARG A 359 13.56 -0.47 52.15
C ARG A 359 12.15 -0.86 52.61
N CYS A 360 11.18 -0.95 51.71
CA CYS A 360 9.84 -1.44 52.02
C CYS A 360 9.85 -2.91 52.45
N ASN A 361 10.59 -3.77 51.74
CA ASN A 361 10.73 -5.18 52.09
C ASN A 361 11.43 -5.37 53.45
N GLN A 362 12.47 -4.58 53.74
CA GLN A 362 13.13 -4.57 55.05
C GLN A 362 12.17 -4.13 56.17
N LYS A 363 11.38 -3.07 55.96
CA LYS A 363 10.36 -2.65 56.93
C LYS A 363 9.28 -3.71 57.14
N LEU A 364 8.85 -4.39 56.08
CA LEU A 364 7.88 -5.48 56.16
C LEU A 364 8.45 -6.67 56.95
N GLN A 365 9.72 -7.01 56.74
CA GLN A 365 10.39 -8.08 57.48
C GLN A 365 10.48 -7.73 58.97
N VAL A 366 11.00 -6.55 59.31
CA VAL A 366 11.06 -6.08 60.71
C VAL A 366 9.68 -6.05 61.38
N ALA A 367 8.62 -5.69 60.64
CA ALA A 367 7.25 -5.74 61.15
C ALA A 367 6.77 -7.18 61.43
N LYS A 368 7.10 -8.15 60.57
CA LYS A 368 6.82 -9.58 60.81
C LYS A 368 7.61 -10.11 62.01
N ASP A 369 8.90 -9.76 62.10
CA ASP A 369 9.77 -10.20 63.19
C ASP A 369 9.26 -9.65 64.54
N LEU A 370 8.77 -8.40 64.58
CA LEU A 370 8.12 -7.79 65.74
C LEU A 370 6.80 -8.48 66.12
N ILE A 371 5.98 -8.87 65.15
CA ILE A 371 4.73 -9.62 65.41
C ILE A 371 5.06 -10.98 66.01
N GLY A 372 6.01 -11.72 65.43
CA GLY A 372 6.47 -13.01 65.96
C GLY A 372 7.02 -12.89 67.39
N GLN A 373 7.76 -11.83 67.71
CA GLN A 373 8.22 -11.57 69.09
C GLN A 373 7.06 -11.25 70.06
N GLN A 374 5.99 -10.60 69.60
CA GLN A 374 4.80 -10.38 70.43
C GLN A 374 4.03 -11.69 70.65
N GLU A 375 3.83 -12.50 69.61
CA GLU A 375 3.19 -13.81 69.69
C GLU A 375 3.96 -14.76 70.63
N GLU A 376 5.29 -14.76 70.54
CA GLU A 376 6.17 -15.54 71.43
C GLU A 376 6.06 -15.06 72.90
N GLN A 377 6.08 -13.75 73.15
CA GLN A 377 5.87 -13.20 74.50
C GLN A 377 4.47 -13.50 75.06
N GLN A 378 3.45 -13.47 74.21
CA GLN A 378 2.07 -13.81 74.57
C GLN A 378 2.00 -15.29 74.99
N PHE A 379 2.56 -16.20 74.18
CA PHE A 379 2.64 -17.62 74.47
C PHE A 379 3.29 -17.94 75.82
N TYR A 380 4.41 -17.28 76.17
CA TYR A 380 5.02 -17.47 77.49
C TYR A 380 4.16 -16.96 78.65
N ARG A 381 3.42 -15.86 78.47
CA ARG A 381 2.48 -15.36 79.49
C ARG A 381 1.28 -16.29 79.69
N ASP A 382 0.65 -16.71 78.60
CA ASP A 382 -0.51 -17.60 78.63
C ASP A 382 -0.13 -18.96 79.28
N LYS A 383 1.11 -19.42 79.07
CA LYS A 383 1.69 -20.60 79.72
C LYS A 383 1.89 -20.40 81.24
N ASP A 384 2.39 -19.26 81.68
CA ASP A 384 2.57 -18.95 83.11
C ASP A 384 1.22 -18.73 83.83
N GLU A 385 0.22 -18.15 83.15
CA GLU A 385 -1.15 -18.02 83.65
C GLU A 385 -1.83 -19.40 83.78
N ALA A 386 -1.67 -20.30 82.80
CA ALA A 386 -2.18 -21.68 82.88
C ALA A 386 -1.53 -22.49 84.02
N LEU A 387 -0.21 -22.33 84.23
CA LEU A 387 0.52 -22.95 85.33
C LEU A 387 0.08 -22.42 86.71
N THR A 388 -0.20 -21.12 86.83
CA THR A 388 -0.67 -20.54 88.10
C THR A 388 -2.12 -20.88 88.41
N ALA A 389 -2.99 -21.00 87.39
CA ALA A 389 -4.39 -21.39 87.56
C ALA A 389 -4.58 -22.85 88.01
N THR A 390 -3.62 -23.75 87.72
CA THR A 390 -3.73 -25.19 88.01
C THR A 390 -3.28 -25.60 89.42
N ILE A 391 -2.74 -24.68 90.24
CA ILE A 391 -2.19 -25.01 91.56
C ILE A 391 -3.25 -24.77 92.66
N PRO A 392 -3.79 -25.83 93.31
CA PRO A 392 -4.74 -25.65 94.41
C PRO A 392 -4.06 -25.07 95.67
N ILE A 393 -4.77 -24.18 96.35
CA ILE A 393 -4.32 -23.54 97.61
C ILE A 393 -5.06 -24.19 98.78
N THR A 394 -4.45 -25.21 99.39
CA THR A 394 -5.00 -25.94 100.54
C THR A 394 -4.43 -25.45 101.89
N PRO A 395 -5.19 -25.50 102.99
CA PRO A 395 -4.76 -24.96 104.29
C PRO A 395 -4.02 -26.00 105.15
N THR A 396 -2.80 -26.40 104.74
CA THR A 396 -1.89 -27.26 105.51
C THR A 396 -0.57 -26.55 105.88
N CYS A 397 0.24 -27.17 106.75
CA CYS A 397 1.53 -26.65 107.24
C CYS A 397 2.45 -26.22 106.09
N PHE A 398 3.17 -25.10 106.22
CA PHE A 398 3.95 -24.47 105.14
C PHE A 398 4.93 -25.43 104.44
N MET A 399 5.70 -26.23 105.18
CA MET A 399 6.68 -27.16 104.61
C MET A 399 6.02 -28.35 103.90
N GLU A 400 4.95 -28.89 104.49
CA GLU A 400 4.20 -30.01 103.94
C GLU A 400 3.43 -29.57 102.68
N ARG A 401 2.88 -28.34 102.70
CA ARG A 401 2.28 -27.67 101.55
C ARG A 401 3.30 -27.37 100.45
N GLN A 402 4.51 -26.91 100.80
CA GLN A 402 5.58 -26.72 99.81
C GLN A 402 6.00 -28.04 99.17
N TYR A 403 6.14 -29.11 99.95
CA TYR A 403 6.53 -30.43 99.42
C TYR A 403 5.43 -31.05 98.55
N GLN A 404 4.16 -30.99 98.99
CA GLN A 404 3.01 -31.43 98.21
C GLN A 404 2.85 -30.59 96.93
N GLN A 405 2.87 -29.26 97.02
CA GLN A 405 2.83 -28.42 95.81
C GLN A 405 4.05 -28.62 94.90
N ALA A 406 5.25 -28.85 95.41
CA ALA A 406 6.41 -29.14 94.57
C ALA A 406 6.25 -30.49 93.86
N SER A 407 5.82 -31.53 94.57
CA SER A 407 5.54 -32.86 94.00
C SER A 407 4.40 -32.83 92.98
N GLU A 408 3.32 -32.11 93.27
CA GLU A 408 2.17 -31.95 92.36
C GLU A 408 2.51 -31.08 91.14
N ARG A 409 3.32 -30.02 91.31
CA ARG A 409 3.87 -29.23 90.19
C ARG A 409 4.82 -30.06 89.34
N GLU A 410 5.68 -30.89 89.93
CA GLU A 410 6.53 -31.80 89.16
C GLU A 410 5.71 -32.87 88.44
N ALA A 411 4.69 -33.44 89.07
CA ALA A 411 3.81 -34.42 88.41
C ALA A 411 3.04 -33.79 87.24
N THR A 412 2.39 -32.64 87.46
CA THR A 412 1.61 -31.94 86.44
C THR A 412 2.51 -31.37 85.33
N THR A 413 3.68 -30.81 85.63
CA THR A 413 4.62 -30.37 84.57
C THR A 413 5.17 -31.53 83.76
N ARG A 414 5.49 -32.69 84.37
CA ARG A 414 5.87 -33.90 83.61
C ARG A 414 4.74 -34.38 82.69
N GLU A 415 3.49 -34.37 83.17
CA GLU A 415 2.33 -34.77 82.37
C GLU A 415 2.03 -33.78 81.23
N ILE A 416 2.08 -32.47 81.50
CA ILE A 416 1.94 -31.40 80.50
C ILE A 416 3.06 -31.50 79.46
N ASN A 417 4.31 -31.71 79.87
CA ASN A 417 5.44 -31.87 78.95
C ASN A 417 5.29 -33.14 78.10
N LEU A 418 4.85 -34.27 78.67
CA LEU A 418 4.56 -35.50 77.91
C LEU A 418 3.48 -35.29 76.85
N ARG A 419 2.37 -34.62 77.20
CA ARG A 419 1.31 -34.27 76.25
C ARG A 419 1.80 -33.31 75.17
N ALA A 420 2.50 -32.24 75.56
CA ALA A 420 3.07 -31.27 74.61
C ALA A 420 4.08 -31.93 73.65
N HIS A 421 4.90 -32.87 74.11
CA HIS A 421 5.80 -33.62 73.22
C HIS A 421 5.05 -34.56 72.26
N GLN A 422 3.93 -35.16 72.69
CA GLN A 422 3.06 -35.95 71.82
C GLN A 422 2.35 -35.08 70.78
N GLU A 423 1.80 -33.94 71.19
CA GLU A 423 1.17 -32.94 70.30
C GLU A 423 2.19 -32.42 69.27
N ILE A 424 3.39 -32.01 69.70
CA ILE A 424 4.47 -31.58 68.81
C ILE A 424 4.88 -32.69 67.84
N ALA A 425 4.92 -33.96 68.26
CA ALA A 425 5.23 -35.08 67.37
C ALA A 425 4.15 -35.25 66.28
N ILE A 426 2.87 -35.20 66.66
CA ILE A 426 1.73 -35.26 65.74
C ILE A 426 1.77 -34.06 64.76
N ASP A 427 2.06 -32.85 65.25
CA ASP A 427 2.18 -31.66 64.42
C ASP A 427 3.38 -31.73 63.47
N ILE A 428 4.51 -32.33 63.87
CA ILE A 428 5.66 -32.56 63.00
C ILE A 428 5.30 -33.54 61.88
N GLU A 429 4.63 -34.65 62.20
CA GLU A 429 4.17 -35.63 61.20
C GLU A 429 3.13 -35.02 60.26
N HIS A 430 2.16 -34.28 60.79
CA HIS A 430 1.15 -33.58 59.98
C HIS A 430 1.80 -32.53 59.06
N ASN A 431 2.72 -31.70 59.56
CA ASN A 431 3.46 -30.75 58.74
C ASN A 431 4.41 -31.42 57.74
N ALA A 432 4.87 -32.66 57.98
CA ALA A 432 5.61 -33.44 56.99
C ALA A 432 4.70 -33.95 55.88
N GLN A 433 3.50 -34.44 56.22
CA GLN A 433 2.47 -34.86 55.25
C GLN A 433 1.99 -33.69 54.39
N VAL A 434 1.69 -32.53 54.99
CA VAL A 434 1.29 -31.31 54.27
C VAL A 434 2.41 -30.84 53.33
N ARG A 435 3.68 -30.87 53.77
CA ARG A 435 4.81 -30.54 52.89
C ARG A 435 4.98 -31.53 51.73
N ALA A 436 4.77 -32.82 51.96
CA ALA A 436 4.78 -33.83 50.89
C ALA A 436 3.67 -33.57 49.87
N ALA A 437 2.43 -33.33 50.33
CA ALA A 437 1.29 -33.03 49.47
C ALA A 437 1.52 -31.76 48.62
N LEU A 438 2.05 -30.68 49.20
CA LEU A 438 2.39 -29.46 48.46
C LEU A 438 3.45 -29.69 47.37
N VAL A 439 4.45 -30.54 47.64
CA VAL A 439 5.48 -30.90 46.63
C VAL A 439 4.88 -31.75 45.50
N GLU A 440 3.92 -32.62 45.81
CA GLU A 440 3.18 -33.39 44.79
C GLU A 440 2.27 -32.49 43.95
N GLU A 441 1.54 -31.54 44.56
CA GLU A 441 0.76 -30.52 43.86
C GLU A 441 1.64 -29.66 42.94
N GLU A 442 2.79 -29.17 43.44
CA GLU A 442 3.76 -28.44 42.60
C GLU A 442 4.25 -29.28 41.42
N ARG A 443 4.48 -30.58 41.61
CA ARG A 443 4.92 -31.49 40.55
C ARG A 443 3.82 -31.69 39.51
N GLN A 444 2.57 -31.89 39.94
CA GLN A 444 1.41 -32.01 39.04
C GLN A 444 1.19 -30.72 38.24
N ILE A 445 1.30 -29.55 38.88
CA ILE A 445 1.20 -28.25 38.21
C ILE A 445 2.32 -28.08 37.17
N LYS A 446 3.57 -28.42 37.50
CA LYS A 446 4.70 -28.37 36.56
C LYS A 446 4.51 -29.32 35.37
N GLN A 447 3.98 -30.52 35.60
CA GLN A 447 3.64 -31.47 34.54
C GLN A 447 2.52 -30.94 33.63
N ALA A 448 1.42 -30.44 34.20
CA ALA A 448 0.32 -29.86 33.44
C ALA A 448 0.73 -28.62 32.62
N LEU A 449 1.63 -27.78 33.14
CA LEU A 449 2.20 -26.66 32.39
C LEU A 449 3.07 -27.14 31.22
N HIS A 450 3.93 -28.14 31.43
CA HIS A 450 4.76 -28.71 30.37
C HIS A 450 3.92 -29.41 29.28
N GLU A 451 2.88 -30.15 29.66
CA GLU A 451 1.91 -30.72 28.72
C GLU A 451 1.19 -29.64 27.91
N MET A 452 0.79 -28.53 28.55
CA MET A 452 0.19 -27.38 27.87
C MET A 452 1.15 -26.69 26.92
N GLU A 453 2.44 -26.57 27.26
CA GLU A 453 3.49 -26.04 26.38
C GLU A 453 3.67 -26.92 25.14
N LEU A 454 3.82 -28.24 25.31
CA LEU A 454 3.91 -29.22 24.21
C LEU A 454 2.64 -29.23 23.33
N ASP A 455 1.45 -29.00 23.92
CA ASP A 455 0.19 -28.85 23.19
C ASP A 455 0.14 -27.54 22.37
N MET A 456 0.69 -26.44 22.90
CA MET A 456 0.81 -25.17 22.17
C MET A 456 1.81 -25.27 21.03
N GLU A 457 2.96 -25.93 21.23
CA GLU A 457 3.98 -26.13 20.20
C GLU A 457 3.47 -26.98 19.04
N ARG A 458 2.81 -28.12 19.33
CA ARG A 458 2.15 -28.94 18.30
C ARG A 458 1.15 -28.14 17.47
N ARG A 459 0.30 -27.33 18.12
CA ARG A 459 -0.66 -26.46 17.41
C ARG A 459 0.01 -25.33 16.62
N ILE A 460 1.17 -24.84 17.06
CA ILE A 460 1.98 -23.88 16.29
C ILE A 460 2.53 -24.56 15.04
N ASP A 461 3.01 -25.79 15.12
CA ASP A 461 3.54 -26.53 13.97
C ASP A 461 2.43 -26.91 12.97
N GLU A 462 1.26 -27.35 13.46
CA GLU A 462 0.05 -27.57 12.65
C GLU A 462 -0.36 -26.30 11.88
N GLU A 463 -0.44 -25.14 12.55
CA GLU A 463 -0.81 -23.88 11.92
C GLU A 463 0.30 -23.32 11.01
N ARG A 464 1.59 -23.59 11.29
CA ARG A 464 2.70 -23.27 10.37
C ARG A 464 2.58 -24.08 9.07
N MET A 465 2.37 -25.39 9.18
CA MET A 465 2.17 -26.27 8.04
C MET A 465 0.94 -25.85 7.23
N ARG A 466 -0.17 -25.50 7.91
CA ARG A 466 -1.38 -24.96 7.28
C ARG A 466 -1.10 -23.67 6.50
N LEU A 467 -0.46 -22.68 7.13
CA LEU A 467 -0.13 -21.40 6.48
C LEU A 467 0.71 -21.60 5.21
N LEU A 468 1.63 -22.56 5.21
CA LEU A 468 2.42 -22.92 4.02
C LEU A 468 1.55 -23.56 2.93
N HIS A 469 0.67 -24.50 3.27
CA HIS A 469 -0.28 -25.11 2.32
C HIS A 469 -1.27 -24.10 1.72
N GLU A 470 -1.58 -23.02 2.44
CA GLU A 470 -2.41 -21.91 1.93
C GLU A 470 -1.67 -20.99 0.93
N GLN A 471 -0.34 -21.15 0.73
CA GLN A 471 0.42 -20.37 -0.26
C GLN A 471 0.57 -21.11 -1.60
N SER A 472 0.80 -20.35 -2.67
CA SER A 472 1.12 -20.93 -3.99
C SER A 472 2.55 -21.50 -4.02
N PRO A 473 2.84 -22.53 -4.85
CA PRO A 473 4.17 -23.13 -4.93
C PRO A 473 5.25 -22.12 -5.36
N GLN A 474 4.88 -21.09 -6.12
CA GLN A 474 5.78 -19.99 -6.48
C GLN A 474 6.25 -19.23 -5.23
N ILE A 475 5.34 -18.92 -4.30
CA ILE A 475 5.67 -18.25 -3.03
C ILE A 475 6.54 -19.17 -2.16
N ILE A 476 6.19 -20.45 -2.09
CA ILE A 476 6.90 -21.45 -1.27
C ILE A 476 8.36 -21.61 -1.76
N ASN A 477 8.60 -21.62 -3.07
CA ASN A 477 9.94 -21.69 -3.65
C ASN A 477 10.80 -20.43 -3.40
N GLU A 478 10.16 -19.27 -3.22
CA GLU A 478 10.82 -17.99 -2.92
C GLU A 478 11.06 -17.80 -1.40
N LEU A 479 10.53 -18.68 -0.54
CA LEU A 479 10.84 -18.67 0.89
C LEU A 479 12.29 -19.07 1.14
N ARG A 480 12.92 -18.40 2.12
CA ARG A 480 14.32 -18.67 2.49
C ARG A 480 14.44 -20.05 3.15
N PRO A 481 15.28 -20.98 2.65
CA PRO A 481 15.37 -22.34 3.20
C PRO A 481 15.77 -22.43 4.68
N CYS A 482 16.51 -21.46 5.25
CA CYS A 482 16.84 -21.45 6.69
C CYS A 482 15.73 -20.93 7.62
N LYS A 483 14.55 -20.59 7.08
CA LYS A 483 13.37 -20.16 7.87
C LYS A 483 12.27 -21.21 7.95
N LEU A 484 12.50 -22.34 7.31
CA LEU A 484 11.64 -23.49 7.30
C LEU A 484 12.28 -24.64 8.08
N SER A 485 11.48 -25.34 8.86
CA SER A 485 11.86 -26.57 9.55
C SER A 485 12.26 -27.64 8.54
N HIS A 486 13.09 -28.60 8.97
CA HIS A 486 13.38 -29.81 8.20
C HIS A 486 12.10 -30.52 7.70
N VAL A 487 11.07 -30.66 8.55
CA VAL A 487 9.78 -31.30 8.19
C VAL A 487 9.02 -30.51 7.12
N GLU A 488 9.00 -29.17 7.25
CA GLU A 488 8.36 -28.28 6.29
C GLU A 488 9.02 -28.41 4.91
N ARG A 489 10.36 -28.38 4.86
CA ARG A 489 11.13 -28.49 3.60
C ARG A 489 10.95 -29.83 2.91
N GLN A 490 10.94 -30.93 3.67
CA GLN A 490 10.64 -32.25 3.13
C GLN A 490 9.22 -32.32 2.53
N THR A 491 8.23 -31.75 3.21
CA THR A 491 6.83 -31.76 2.72
C THR A 491 6.67 -31.00 1.41
N PHE A 492 7.39 -29.89 1.23
CA PHE A 492 7.33 -29.06 0.02
C PHE A 492 8.43 -29.35 -1.01
N ASN A 493 9.24 -30.40 -0.84
CA ASN A 493 10.37 -30.77 -1.70
C ASN A 493 11.38 -29.63 -1.95
N LEU A 494 11.66 -28.84 -0.92
CA LEU A 494 12.58 -27.69 -1.00
C LEU A 494 14.04 -28.12 -0.76
N PRO A 495 15.03 -27.41 -1.35
CA PRO A 495 16.44 -27.71 -1.14
C PRO A 495 16.86 -27.56 0.32
N SER A 496 17.74 -28.46 0.78
CA SER A 496 18.34 -28.42 2.13
C SER A 496 19.15 -27.14 2.35
N CYS A 497 19.27 -26.71 3.61
CA CYS A 497 20.05 -25.53 3.93
C CYS A 497 21.44 -25.90 4.45
N ILE A 498 22.45 -25.14 4.03
CA ILE A 498 23.84 -25.33 4.46
C ILE A 498 24.00 -25.16 6.00
N HIS A 499 23.04 -24.50 6.66
CA HIS A 499 22.99 -24.28 8.10
C HIS A 499 22.11 -25.28 8.89
N ASP A 500 21.74 -26.43 8.30
CA ASP A 500 20.89 -27.45 8.96
C ASP A 500 21.51 -28.09 10.23
N ALA A 501 22.75 -27.72 10.58
CA ALA A 501 23.41 -28.08 11.85
C ALA A 501 23.06 -27.14 13.04
N GLU A 502 22.40 -26.01 12.80
CA GLU A 502 22.03 -25.03 13.84
C GLU A 502 20.50 -24.95 14.08
N ASP A 503 19.82 -26.10 14.12
CA ASP A 503 18.46 -26.24 14.70
C ASP A 503 18.50 -26.00 16.23
N THR A 504 18.74 -24.74 16.59
CA THR A 504 18.98 -24.19 17.95
C THR A 504 17.73 -24.19 18.85
N HIS A 505 16.73 -25.00 18.53
CA HIS A 505 15.41 -25.05 19.17
C HIS A 505 15.02 -26.48 19.62
N THR A 506 16.00 -27.39 19.73
CA THR A 506 15.85 -28.74 20.31
C THR A 506 16.69 -28.93 21.58
N LYS A 507 16.80 -27.87 22.40
CA LYS A 507 17.44 -27.89 23.73
C LYS A 507 16.63 -27.11 24.75
#